data_AF-A0A2S6TJC8-F1
#
_entry.id   AF-A0A2S6TJC8-F1
#
_cell.length_a   1.000
_cell.length_b   1.000
_cell.length_c   1.000
_cell.angle_alpha   90.00
_cell.angle_beta   90.00
_cell.angle_gamma   90.00
#
_symmetry.space_group_name_H-M   'P 1'
#
loop_
_entity.id
_entity.type
_entity.pdbx_description
1 polymer ?
#
loop_
_entity_poly.entity_id
_entity_poly.type
_entity_poly.pdbx_seq_one_letter_code
_entity_poly.pdbx_strand_id
1 'polypeptide(L)' 'MSKASDELKSEANAVGLTKLEGQHWDELKKALDAKQKHTSGMPDDLSIWDEPAHVYRAGEEA' A
#
# COMPACT_ATOMS: atom_id res chain seq x y z
N MET A 1 -17.67 -11.20 12.06
CA MET A 1 -17.40 -9.76 11.79
C MET A 1 -16.11 -9.40 12.50
N SER A 2 -15.00 -9.24 11.76
CA SER A 2 -13.72 -8.86 12.35
C SER A 2 -13.71 -7.34 12.51
N LYS A 3 -13.60 -6.82 13.74
CA LYS A 3 -13.45 -5.38 13.91
C LYS A 3 -12.10 -4.95 13.30
N ALA A 4 -12.10 -3.93 12.44
CA ALA A 4 -10.86 -3.28 12.01
C ALA A 4 -10.10 -2.77 13.24
N SER A 5 -8.79 -3.03 13.27
CA SER A 5 -7.92 -2.50 14.33
C SER A 5 -7.88 -0.97 14.27
N ASP A 6 -7.66 -0.33 15.41
CA ASP A 6 -7.56 1.13 15.47
C ASP A 6 -6.37 1.65 14.66
N GLU A 7 -5.33 0.84 14.52
CA GLU A 7 -4.16 1.08 13.68
C GLU A 7 -4.54 1.13 12.19
N LEU A 8 -5.31 0.16 11.70
CA LEU A 8 -5.81 0.13 10.31
C LEU A 8 -6.68 1.35 10.00
N LYS A 9 -7.51 1.78 10.95
CA LYS A 9 -8.34 2.99 10.78
C LYS A 9 -7.50 4.25 10.74
N SER A 10 -6.44 4.33 11.54
CA SER A 10 -5.50 5.45 11.55
C SER A 10 -4.78 5.59 10.20
N GLU A 11 -4.25 4.49 9.67
CA GLU A 11 -3.58 4.46 8.37
C GLU A 11 -4.53 4.82 7.22
N ALA A 12 -5.75 4.25 7.23
CA ALA A 12 -6.79 4.57 6.25
C ALA A 12 -7.11 6.08 6.26
N ASN A 13 -7.24 6.70 7.43
CA ASN A 13 -7.46 8.13 7.55
C ASN A 13 -6.26 8.95 7.04
N ALA A 14 -5.02 8.52 7.30
CA ALA A 14 -3.82 9.22 6.85
C ALA A 14 -3.72 9.31 5.32
N VAL A 15 -4.26 8.33 4.60
CA VAL A 15 -4.34 8.32 3.13
C VAL A 15 -5.67 8.86 2.58
N GLY A 16 -6.53 9.41 3.44
CA GLY A 16 -7.79 10.07 3.05
C GLY A 16 -9.01 9.15 2.91
N LEU A 17 -8.93 7.88 3.29
CA LEU A 17 -10.04 6.93 3.25
C LEU A 17 -10.97 7.12 4.47
N THR A 18 -11.78 8.18 4.42
CA THR A 18 -12.62 8.64 5.55
C THR A 18 -14.06 8.12 5.53
N LYS A 19 -14.49 7.47 4.44
CA LYS A 19 -15.89 7.02 4.21
C LYS A 19 -16.06 5.49 4.28
N LEU A 20 -15.16 4.80 4.97
CA LEU A 20 -15.20 3.35 5.09
C LEU A 20 -16.27 2.93 6.13
N GLU A 21 -17.14 2.01 5.74
CA GLU A 21 -18.27 1.51 6.52
C GLU A 21 -18.18 -0.01 6.59
N GLY A 22 -18.83 -0.64 7.57
CA GLY A 22 -18.92 -2.09 7.79
C GLY A 22 -18.10 -2.98 6.84
N GLN A 23 -18.68 -3.32 5.69
CA GLN A 23 -18.10 -4.23 4.69
C GLN A 23 -16.80 -3.72 4.04
N HIS A 24 -16.63 -2.40 3.87
CA HIS A 24 -15.40 -1.80 3.34
C HIS A 24 -14.19 -2.13 4.22
N TRP A 25 -14.39 -2.23 5.54
CA TRP A 25 -13.31 -2.60 6.47
C TRP A 25 -12.90 -4.06 6.34
N ASP A 26 -13.86 -4.96 6.13
CA ASP A 26 -13.58 -6.37 5.88
C ASP A 26 -12.83 -6.57 4.55
N GLU A 27 -13.22 -5.83 3.51
CA GLU A 27 -12.56 -5.85 2.20
C GLU A 27 -11.14 -5.26 2.26
N LEU A 28 -10.97 -4.13 2.94
CA LEU A 28 -9.66 -3.51 3.13
C LEU A 28 -8.71 -4.44 3.88
N LYS A 29 -9.20 -5.11 4.92
CA LYS A 29 -8.42 -6.10 5.67
C LYS A 29 -8.02 -7.27 4.78
N LYS A 30 -8.95 -7.81 4.00
CA LYS A 30 -8.66 -8.90 3.05
C LYS A 30 -7.62 -8.49 2.00
N ALA A 31 -7.68 -7.25 1.51
CA ALA A 31 -6.71 -6.72 0.56
C ALA A 31 -5.32 -6.58 1.18
N LEU A 32 -5.23 -6.14 2.44
CA LEU A 32 -3.96 -6.07 3.18
C LEU A 32 -3.35 -7.45 3.42
N ASP A 33 -4.15 -8.42 3.85
CA ASP A 33 -3.70 -9.80 4.05
C ASP A 33 -3.16 -10.38 2.73
N ALA A 34 -3.83 -10.10 1.61
CA ALA A 34 -3.38 -10.50 0.28
C ALA A 34 -2.07 -9.79 -0.11
N LYS A 35 -1.97 -8.47 0.11
CA LYS A 35 -0.74 -7.70 -0.15
C LYS A 35 0.44 -8.32 0.59
N GLN A 36 0.30 -8.57 1.89
CA GLN A 36 1.37 -9.13 2.71
C GLN A 36 1.85 -10.48 2.18
N LYS A 37 0.94 -11.34 1.72
CA LYS A 37 1.29 -12.61 1.08
C LYS A 37 2.07 -12.42 -0.24
N HIS A 38 1.77 -11.38 -1.00
CA HIS A 38 2.44 -11.11 -2.27
C HIS A 38 3.78 -10.38 -2.10
N THR A 39 3.94 -9.57 -1.06
CA THR A 39 5.16 -8.77 -0.83
C THR A 39 6.13 -9.40 0.15
N SER A 40 5.77 -10.48 0.87
CA SER A 40 6.65 -11.10 1.87
C SER A 40 7.98 -11.65 1.35
N GLY A 41 8.09 -11.85 0.03
CA GLY A 41 9.33 -12.27 -0.63
C GLY A 41 10.09 -11.13 -1.30
N MET A 42 9.60 -9.89 -1.19
CA MET A 42 10.27 -8.74 -1.77
C MET A 42 11.41 -8.30 -0.82
N PRO A 43 12.63 -8.09 -1.33
CA PRO A 43 13.74 -7.62 -0.51
C PRO A 43 13.45 -6.20 -0.01
N ASP A 44 13.64 -5.99 1.30
CA ASP A 44 13.55 -4.67 1.92
C ASP A 44 14.89 -3.89 1.81
N ASP A 45 15.97 -4.57 1.46
CA ASP A 45 17.35 -4.07 1.40
C ASP A 45 17.79 -3.66 -0.01
N LEU A 46 16.94 -2.92 -0.72
CA LEU A 46 17.32 -2.32 -1.99
C LEU A 46 18.38 -1.24 -1.75
N SER A 47 19.48 -1.32 -2.49
CA SER A 47 20.54 -0.31 -2.47
C SER A 47 20.13 0.93 -3.25
N ILE A 48 20.81 2.05 -3.02
CA ILE A 48 20.61 3.27 -3.81
C ILE A 48 20.97 3.12 -5.30
N TRP A 49 21.66 2.03 -5.65
CA TRP A 49 22.03 1.69 -7.02
C TRP A 49 20.98 0.83 -7.73
N ASP A 50 20.03 0.28 -6.97
CA ASP A 50 18.88 -0.44 -7.52
C ASP A 50 17.87 0.60 -8.03
N GLU A 51 18.11 1.05 -9.26
CA GLU A 51 17.29 2.07 -9.90
C GLU A 51 15.85 1.59 -10.12
N PRO A 52 14.84 2.47 -10.00
CA PRO A 52 13.46 2.11 -10.31
C PRO A 52 13.34 1.76 -11.79
N ALA A 53 12.45 0.80 -12.11
CA ALA A 53 12.25 0.31 -13.47
C ALA A 53 11.94 1.41 -14.51
N HIS A 54 11.36 2.52 -14.06
CA HIS A 54 11.14 3.71 -14.87
C HIS A 54 11.72 4.92 -14.15
N VAL A 55 12.75 5.52 -14.75
CA VAL A 55 13.36 6.78 -14.33
C VAL A 55 12.89 7.87 -15.27
N TYR A 56 12.32 8.94 -14.72
CA TYR A 56 11.98 10.13 -15.51
C TYR A 56 13.25 10.70 -16.15
N ARG A 57 13.23 10.93 -17.47
CA ARG A 57 14.29 11.63 -18.20
C ARG A 57 13.75 12.95 -18.72
N ALA A 58 14.24 14.06 -18.18
CA ALA A 58 14.01 15.39 -18.73
C ALA A 58 14.80 15.52 -20.04
N GLY A 59 14.21 15.16 -21.18
CA GLY A 59 14.92 15.21 -22.45
C GLY A 59 14.18 14.77 -23.71
N GLU A 60 12.95 14.26 -23.64
CA GLU A 60 12.13 13.95 -24.84
C GLU A 60 10.90 14.87 -24.93
N GLU A 61 11.11 16.17 -24.74
CA GLU A 61 10.25 17.22 -25.31
C GLU A 61 11.18 18.14 -26.11
N ALA A 62 11.34 17.84 -27.40
CA ALA A 62 11.98 18.69 -28.40
C ALA A 62 11.14 18.68 -29.67
#